data_AF-A0A4R1WQ44-F1
#
_entry.id   AF-A0A4R1WQ44-F1
#
_cell.length_a   1.000
_cell.length_b   1.000
_cell.length_c   1.000
_cell.angle_alpha   90.00
_cell.angle_beta   90.00
_cell.angle_gamma   90.00
#
_symmetry.space_group_name_H-M   'P 1'
#
loop_
_entity.id
_entity.type
_entity.pdbx_description
1 polymer ?
#
loop_
_entity_poly.entity_id
_entity_poly.type
_entity_poly.pdbx_seq_one_letter_code
_entity_poly.pdbx_strand_id
1 'polypeptide(L)'
;MLSAHNGHIAIKTTMPADDPKAQAEFLRDALGKRYVSVGLSFDHGSFNARDTEGPAGAMRTFAVGPAALGNNEHSLDRVPYRDYLIDLRTAPRAAKAWLQVARPTRDILLAYVHSCRWLWTS
;
A
#
# COMPACT_ATOMS: atom_id res chain seq x y z
N MET A 1 6.30 13.25 -14.06
CA MET A 1 5.96 11.99 -13.37
C MET A 1 6.15 12.23 -11.87
N LEU A 2 5.18 11.87 -11.03
CA LEU A 2 5.32 11.93 -9.57
C LEU A 2 5.75 10.54 -9.08
N SER A 3 6.88 10.47 -8.38
CA SER A 3 7.37 9.24 -7.75
C SER A 3 7.34 9.44 -6.24
N ALA A 4 6.41 8.75 -5.56
CA ALA A 4 6.19 8.89 -4.13
C ALA A 4 5.64 7.60 -3.55
N HIS A 5 5.63 7.51 -2.22
CA HIS A 5 5.02 6.41 -1.48
C HIS A 5 3.51 6.27 -1.81
N ASN A 6 2.98 5.05 -1.72
CA ASN A 6 1.58 4.74 -2.05
C ASN A 6 0.58 5.68 -1.37
N GLY A 7 0.80 6.02 -0.10
CA GLY A 7 -0.05 6.95 0.65
C GLY A 7 -0.18 8.35 0.02
N HIS A 8 0.82 8.83 -0.72
CA HIS A 8 0.75 10.12 -1.43
C HIS A 8 0.04 10.04 -2.78
N ILE A 9 0.02 8.86 -3.41
CA ILE A 9 -0.56 8.66 -4.75
C ILE A 9 -1.94 7.99 -4.71
N ALA A 10 -2.36 7.48 -3.55
CA ALA A 10 -3.67 6.89 -3.32
C ALA A 10 -4.77 7.95 -3.31
N ILE A 11 -5.88 7.68 -4.02
CA ILE A 11 -7.03 8.60 -4.13
C ILE A 11 -7.84 8.67 -2.82
N LYS A 12 -7.55 7.81 -1.86
CA LYS A 12 -8.09 7.88 -0.50
C LYS A 12 -6.95 7.70 0.48
N THR A 13 -6.96 8.52 1.51
CA THR A 13 -6.10 8.40 2.68
C THR A 13 -6.42 7.13 3.48
N THR A 14 -5.39 6.52 4.06
CA THR A 14 -5.52 5.44 5.06
C THR A 14 -5.57 5.99 6.49
N MET A 15 -5.32 7.29 6.67
CA MET A 15 -5.31 8.00 7.96
C MET A 15 -6.20 9.25 7.88
N PRO A 16 -7.53 9.11 7.71
CA PRO A 16 -8.41 10.26 7.47
C PRO A 16 -8.52 11.25 8.62
N ALA A 17 -8.16 10.85 9.85
CA ALA A 17 -8.12 11.73 11.01
C ALA A 17 -6.93 12.70 10.96
N ASP A 18 -5.77 12.22 10.49
CA ASP A 18 -4.52 12.97 10.46
C ASP A 18 -4.32 13.70 9.12
N ASP A 19 -4.67 13.02 8.03
CA ASP A 19 -4.57 13.49 6.65
C ASP A 19 -5.95 13.42 5.98
N PRO A 20 -6.84 14.40 6.21
CA PRO A 20 -8.21 14.38 5.71
C PRO A 20 -8.31 14.44 4.18
N LYS A 21 -7.21 14.78 3.49
CA LYS A 21 -7.13 14.77 2.03
C LYS A 21 -5.73 14.38 1.55
N ALA A 22 -5.64 13.27 0.83
CA ALA A 22 -4.37 12.78 0.29
C ALA A 22 -3.87 13.70 -0.85
N GLN A 23 -2.55 13.75 -1.06
CA GLN A 23 -1.94 14.52 -2.15
C GLN A 23 -2.54 14.18 -3.53
N ALA A 24 -2.81 12.90 -3.78
CA ALA A 24 -3.44 12.44 -5.01
C ALA A 24 -4.86 12.98 -5.23
N GLU A 25 -5.59 13.31 -4.18
CA GLU A 25 -6.94 13.89 -4.30
C GLU A 25 -6.85 15.29 -4.87
N PHE A 26 -5.88 16.11 -4.43
CA PHE A 26 -5.62 17.41 -5.07
C PHE A 26 -5.22 17.26 -6.55
N LEU A 27 -4.40 16.27 -6.88
CA LEU A 27 -4.02 15.99 -8.27
C LEU A 27 -5.22 15.52 -9.11
N ARG A 28 -6.09 14.70 -8.52
CA ARG A 28 -7.32 14.22 -9.16
C ARG A 28 -8.28 15.38 -9.43
N ASP A 29 -8.42 16.34 -8.51
CA ASP A 29 -9.25 17.52 -8.69
C ASP A 29 -8.74 18.40 -9.84
N ALA A 30 -7.43 18.65 -9.90
CA ALA A 30 -6.84 19.53 -10.90
C ALA A 30 -6.76 18.89 -12.31
N LEU A 31 -6.48 17.58 -12.38
CA LEU A 31 -6.19 16.89 -13.64
C LEU A 31 -7.34 16.00 -14.12
N GLY A 32 -8.34 15.74 -13.28
CA GLY A 32 -9.45 14.85 -13.59
C GLY A 32 -8.98 13.46 -14.01
N LYS A 33 -9.51 12.95 -15.12
CA LYS A 33 -9.15 11.63 -15.68
C LYS A 33 -7.72 11.54 -16.19
N ARG A 34 -7.01 12.67 -16.36
CA ARG A 34 -5.60 12.68 -16.79
C ARG A 34 -4.64 12.27 -15.67
N TYR A 35 -5.07 12.31 -14.40
CA TYR A 35 -4.31 11.72 -13.31
C TYR A 35 -4.46 10.19 -13.32
N VAL A 36 -3.34 9.47 -13.37
CA VAL A 36 -3.28 8.02 -13.24
C VAL A 36 -2.38 7.70 -12.05
N SER A 37 -2.92 6.93 -11.11
CA SER A 37 -2.16 6.40 -9.97
C SER A 37 -1.76 4.97 -10.26
N VAL A 38 -0.50 4.64 -9.99
CA VAL A 38 0.08 3.30 -10.13
C VAL A 38 0.73 2.97 -8.79
N GLY A 39 0.08 2.13 -8.01
CA GLY A 39 0.58 1.68 -6.69
C GLY A 39 1.38 0.39 -6.79
N LEU A 40 2.20 0.14 -5.77
CA LEU A 40 2.96 -1.09 -5.60
C LEU A 40 2.36 -1.95 -4.47
N SER A 41 2.35 -3.28 -4.64
CA SER A 41 2.02 -4.22 -3.56
C SER A 41 3.20 -5.15 -3.34
N PHE A 42 3.42 -5.58 -2.10
CA PHE A 42 4.59 -6.36 -1.69
C PHE A 42 4.21 -7.44 -0.66
N ASP A 43 4.23 -8.71 -1.08
CA ASP A 43 3.79 -9.82 -0.23
C ASP A 43 4.86 -10.33 0.75
N HIS A 44 6.11 -10.46 0.34
CA HIS A 44 7.18 -10.94 1.24
C HIS A 44 8.56 -10.59 0.69
N GLY A 45 9.57 -10.69 1.56
CA GLY A 45 10.97 -10.41 1.21
C GLY A 45 11.60 -9.43 2.18
N SER A 46 12.56 -8.64 1.70
CA SER A 46 13.32 -7.72 2.52
C SER A 46 13.34 -6.29 1.97
N PHE A 47 13.39 -5.32 2.88
CA PHE A 47 13.41 -3.89 2.58
C PHE A 47 14.22 -3.13 3.62
N ASN A 48 14.60 -1.89 3.31
CA ASN A 48 15.30 -1.01 4.24
C ASN A 48 14.34 -0.01 4.87
N ALA A 49 14.39 0.13 6.20
CA ALA A 49 13.64 1.14 6.94
C ALA A 49 14.44 1.64 8.15
N ARG A 50 14.01 2.75 8.74
CA ARG A 50 14.50 3.20 10.04
C ARG A 50 13.88 2.32 11.13
N ASP A 51 14.75 1.73 11.93
CA ASP A 51 14.37 0.96 13.11
C ASP A 51 13.94 1.91 14.22
N THR A 52 12.62 2.06 14.41
CA THR A 52 12.07 2.97 15.43
C THR A 52 12.28 2.48 16.86
N GLU A 53 12.59 1.20 17.03
CA GLU A 53 12.83 0.58 18.34
C GLU A 53 14.34 0.39 18.62
N GLY A 54 15.17 0.58 17.60
CA GLY A 54 16.62 0.47 17.67
C GLY A 54 17.36 1.77 18.00
N PRO A 55 18.67 1.69 18.29
CA PRO A 55 19.48 2.86 18.62
C PRO A 55 19.44 3.91 17.51
N ALA A 56 19.11 5.15 17.88
CA ALA A 56 19.14 6.35 17.02
C ALA A 56 18.32 6.27 15.70
N GLY A 57 17.33 5.37 15.58
CA GLY A 57 16.53 5.29 14.36
C GLY A 57 17.33 4.81 13.14
N ALA A 58 18.37 3.99 13.36
CA ALA A 58 19.29 3.57 12.33
C ALA A 58 18.58 2.87 11.16
N MET A 59 19.10 3.08 9.95
CA MET A 59 18.63 2.35 8.76
C MET A 59 19.05 0.88 8.89
N ARG A 60 18.09 -0.03 8.73
CA ARG A 60 18.31 -1.48 8.81
C ARG A 60 17.52 -2.20 7.72
N THR A 61 17.97 -3.41 7.42
CA THR A 61 17.22 -4.34 6.57
C THR A 61 16.26 -5.14 7.43
N PHE A 62 15.00 -5.12 7.06
CA PHE A 62 13.92 -5.91 7.65
C PHE A 62 13.52 -7.00 6.67
N ALA A 63 13.02 -8.11 7.20
CA ALA A 63 12.40 -9.16 6.41
C ALA A 63 10.98 -9.42 6.91
N VAL A 64 10.05 -9.60 5.98
CA VAL A 64 8.67 -9.97 6.26
C VAL A 64 8.33 -11.26 5.53
N GLY A 65 7.64 -12.15 6.23
CA GLY A 65 7.07 -13.35 5.62
C GLY A 65 5.83 -13.03 4.77
N PRO A 66 5.18 -14.05 4.22
CA PRO A 66 3.96 -13.90 3.42
C PRO A 66 2.86 -13.12 4.14
N ALA A 67 2.01 -12.40 3.40
CA ALA A 67 0.88 -11.70 4.00
C ALA A 67 -0.13 -12.68 4.61
N ALA A 68 -0.67 -12.29 5.77
CA ALA A 68 -1.64 -13.11 6.48
C ALA A 68 -2.93 -13.23 5.66
N LEU A 69 -3.63 -14.36 5.81
CA LEU A 69 -4.92 -14.59 5.17
C LEU A 69 -5.86 -13.40 5.43
N GLY A 70 -6.54 -12.93 4.38
CA GLY A 70 -7.43 -11.78 4.43
C GLY A 70 -6.78 -10.44 4.08
N ASN A 71 -5.45 -10.36 3.98
CA ASN A 71 -4.77 -9.19 3.39
C ASN A 71 -4.96 -9.16 1.88
N ASN A 72 -4.86 -7.96 1.28
CA ASN A 72 -4.85 -7.81 -0.17
C ASN A 72 -3.66 -8.55 -0.79
N GLU A 73 -2.45 -8.35 -0.24
CA GLU A 73 -1.20 -8.98 -0.67
C GLU A 73 -1.32 -10.51 -0.74
N HIS A 74 -1.98 -11.13 0.24
CA HIS A 74 -2.17 -12.58 0.26
C HIS A 74 -2.95 -13.10 -0.96
N SER A 75 -3.92 -12.33 -1.45
CA SER A 75 -4.72 -12.71 -2.63
C SER A 75 -3.94 -12.44 -3.91
N LEU A 76 -3.17 -11.35 -3.93
CA LEU A 76 -2.36 -10.93 -5.08
C LEU A 76 -1.18 -11.89 -5.31
N ASP A 77 -0.55 -12.41 -4.26
CA ASP A 77 0.55 -13.39 -4.34
C ASP A 77 0.12 -14.75 -4.90
N ARG A 78 -1.20 -15.04 -4.96
CA ARG A 78 -1.73 -16.27 -5.57
C ARG A 78 -1.84 -16.21 -7.09
N VAL A 79 -1.63 -15.04 -7.68
CA VAL A 79 -1.58 -14.90 -9.13
C VAL A 79 -0.33 -15.62 -9.64
N PRO A 80 -0.39 -16.46 -10.70
CA PRO A 80 0.73 -17.30 -11.13
C PRO A 80 1.81 -16.51 -11.91
N TYR A 81 2.09 -15.28 -11.48
CA TYR A 81 3.13 -14.41 -12.01
C TYR A 81 3.92 -13.82 -10.84
N ARG A 82 5.26 -13.88 -10.93
CA ARG A 82 6.13 -13.31 -9.89
C ARG A 82 5.98 -11.79 -9.80
N ASP A 83 6.04 -11.12 -10.95
CA ASP A 83 5.90 -9.68 -11.10
C ASP A 83 4.84 -9.41 -12.17
N TYR A 84 3.85 -8.58 -11.88
CA TYR A 84 2.80 -8.26 -12.84
C TYR A 84 2.21 -6.87 -12.60
N LEU A 85 1.65 -6.29 -13.66
CA LEU A 85 0.82 -5.09 -13.59
C LEU A 85 -0.63 -5.48 -13.88
N ILE A 86 -1.55 -4.89 -13.13
CA ILE A 86 -2.99 -5.05 -13.33
C ILE A 86 -3.65 -3.68 -13.47
N ASP A 87 -4.41 -3.48 -14.55
CA ASP A 87 -5.27 -2.30 -14.69
C ASP A 87 -6.60 -2.55 -13.98
N LEU A 88 -6.73 -2.01 -12.77
CA LEU A 88 -7.92 -2.16 -11.94
C LEU A 88 -9.15 -1.44 -12.53
N ARG A 89 -8.98 -0.49 -13.45
CA ARG A 89 -10.09 0.25 -14.08
C ARG A 89 -10.92 -0.67 -15.00
N THR A 90 -10.23 -1.60 -15.65
CA THR A 90 -10.80 -2.56 -16.60
C THR A 90 -10.96 -3.96 -16.00
N ALA A 91 -10.79 -4.11 -14.68
CA ALA A 91 -10.89 -5.41 -14.01
C ALA A 91 -12.24 -6.11 -14.29
N PRO A 92 -12.25 -7.45 -14.48
CA PRO A 92 -13.48 -8.23 -14.61
C PRO A 92 -14.41 -8.09 -13.40
N ARG A 93 -15.70 -8.41 -13.57
CA ARG A 93 -16.72 -8.24 -12.53
C ARG A 93 -16.35 -8.88 -11.19
N ALA A 94 -15.82 -10.11 -11.19
CA ALA A 94 -15.43 -10.80 -9.97
C ALA A 94 -14.29 -10.07 -9.24
N ALA A 95 -13.25 -9.63 -9.96
CA ALA A 95 -12.15 -8.85 -9.39
C ALA A 95 -12.64 -7.48 -8.90
N LYS A 96 -13.54 -6.81 -9.63
CA LYS A 96 -14.17 -5.56 -9.16
C LYS A 96 -14.95 -5.78 -7.87
N ALA A 97 -15.75 -6.83 -7.76
CA ALA A 97 -16.47 -7.15 -6.54
C ALA A 97 -15.52 -7.41 -5.36
N TRP A 98 -14.40 -8.11 -5.61
CA TRP A 98 -13.35 -8.29 -4.62
C TRP A 98 -12.74 -6.95 -4.18
N LEU A 99 -12.41 -6.04 -5.12
CA LEU A 99 -11.82 -4.71 -4.85
C LEU A 99 -12.74 -3.75 -4.08
N GLN A 100 -14.06 -3.95 -4.10
CA GLN A 100 -15.00 -3.10 -3.36
C GLN A 100 -15.05 -3.41 -1.86
N VAL A 101 -14.41 -4.49 -1.40
CA VAL A 101 -14.34 -4.86 0.01
C VAL A 101 -13.01 -4.38 0.59
N ALA A 102 -13.07 -3.52 1.59
CA ALA A 102 -11.89 -3.09 2.32
C ALA A 102 -11.25 -4.28 3.05
N ARG A 103 -9.93 -4.36 2.99
CA ARG A 103 -9.11 -5.40 3.63
C ARG A 103 -7.84 -4.77 4.18
N PRO A 104 -7.22 -5.39 5.19
CA PRO A 104 -5.85 -5.05 5.57
C PRO A 104 -4.95 -5.03 4.34
N THR A 105 -4.22 -3.92 4.20
CA THR A 105 -3.26 -3.70 3.13
C THR A 105 -1.92 -3.39 3.76
N ARG A 106 -0.86 -3.97 3.22
CA ARG A 106 0.50 -3.67 3.68
C ARG A 106 0.91 -2.26 3.33
N ASP A 107 1.45 -1.55 4.31
CA ASP A 107 2.02 -0.23 4.13
C ASP A 107 3.43 -0.21 4.74
N ILE A 108 4.45 -0.03 3.90
CA ILE A 108 5.85 -0.08 4.30
C ILE A 108 6.42 1.33 4.18
N LEU A 109 6.50 2.00 5.33
CA LEU A 109 6.96 3.37 5.46
C LEU A 109 8.48 3.45 5.66
N LEU A 110 8.99 4.68 5.64
CA LEU A 110 10.37 4.99 5.99
C LEU A 110 10.77 4.46 7.37
N ALA A 111 9.83 4.42 8.32
CA ALA A 111 10.05 3.99 9.69
C ALA A 111 9.24 2.72 9.93
N TYR A 112 9.87 1.70 10.53
CA TYR A 112 9.25 0.39 10.74
C TYR A 112 9.37 -0.03 12.20
N VAL A 113 8.24 -0.50 12.75
CA VAL A 113 8.08 -0.93 14.14
C VAL A 113 7.95 -2.45 14.16
N HIS A 114 8.83 -3.17 14.86
CA HIS A 114 8.74 -4.64 14.91
C HIS A 114 7.49 -5.15 15.62
N SER A 115 6.99 -4.36 16.59
CA SER A 115 5.83 -4.71 17.42
C SER A 115 4.47 -4.35 16.80
N CYS A 116 4.42 -3.58 15.71
CA CYS A 116 3.14 -3.13 15.16
C CYS A 116 2.56 -4.13 14.15
N ARG A 117 1.82 -5.10 14.70
CA ARG A 117 0.93 -5.99 13.93
C ARG A 117 -0.34 -5.21 13.56
N TRP A 118 -0.28 -4.47 12.45
CA TRP A 118 -1.42 -3.89 11.74
C TRP A 118 -2.33 -2.97 12.58
N LEU A 119 -2.02 -1.67 12.63
CA LEU A 119 -3.03 -0.67 13.00
C LEU A 119 -3.92 -0.38 11.79
N TRP A 120 -5.12 -0.95 11.81
CA TRP A 120 -6.31 -0.33 11.21
C TRP A 120 -7.32 -0.13 12.32
N THR A 121 -7.71 1.12 12.58
CA THR A 121 -8.96 1.42 13.27
C THR A 121 -10.05 1.61 12.23
N SER A 122 -11.18 0.95 12.49
CA SER A 122 -12.42 0.94 11.71
C SER A 122 -12.95 2.31 11.32
#